data_AF-A0A933BRI1-F1
#
_entry.id   AF-A0A933BRI1-F1
#
_cell.length_a   1.000
_cell.length_b   1.000
_cell.length_c   1.000
_cell.angle_alpha   90.00
_cell.angle_beta   90.00
_cell.angle_gamma   90.00
#
_symmetry.space_group_name_H-M   'P 1'
#
loop_
_entity.id
_entity.type
_entity.pdbx_description
1 polymer ?
#
loop_
_entity_poly.entity_id
_entity_poly.type
_entity_poly.pdbx_seq_one_letter_code
_entity_poly.pdbx_strand_id
1 'polypeptide(L)'
;MFWFVLTGSILTLLSGAVGQSWADGAVYSNNPAVAVVEGEPITLDDLKNSQIQEAMVQLHEMQKKLLKQKVLGKLALRHPEMLSEKIPAVNHDDVVQFYNNMPGVKELGQLDQMEGEIRQYLDKSFKDAFYESQYRKAVEKGWVVDYFLPPNDYHIVAKIGSAALWFDEGGESRRKVLLLEYSDFQCPFCKRVQATLNKLRRRYEDKVQFGYRHFPLPFHKEARGLAEAAECAREQGRFWELQASFYEASPAALQRSDILKSAAEQAGVKNMSAFQSCLGKGKYRNRVLQDVQEGLNLGIQGTPAFIVGVYDQKKATVTGEMFSGAVSEENFVRKIESYIAITESGEAPSSASADLPATARK
;
A
#
# COMPACT_ATOMS: atom_id res chain seq x y z
N MET A 1 -37.87 47.14 56.71
CA MET A 1 -38.80 48.02 55.97
C MET A 1 -38.35 48.03 54.51
N PHE A 2 -39.26 47.70 53.60
CA PHE A 2 -39.22 47.85 52.13
C PHE A 2 -38.36 46.93 51.23
N TRP A 3 -39.10 46.15 50.46
CA TRP A 3 -38.88 45.57 49.13
C TRP A 3 -38.54 46.63 48.03
N PHE A 4 -37.76 46.28 46.98
CA PHE A 4 -38.20 45.81 45.63
C PHE A 4 -37.09 45.90 44.54
N VAL A 5 -36.84 44.75 43.88
CA VAL A 5 -36.41 44.37 42.48
C VAL A 5 -35.75 45.38 41.52
N LEU A 6 -34.69 44.93 40.81
CA LEU A 6 -34.62 44.96 39.33
C LEU A 6 -33.49 44.06 38.73
N THR A 7 -33.98 43.05 38.00
CA THR A 7 -33.50 42.45 36.72
C THR A 7 -32.11 41.84 36.59
N GLY A 8 -32.12 40.53 36.29
CA GLY A 8 -30.98 39.75 35.85
C GLY A 8 -30.52 40.10 34.43
N SER A 9 -29.21 40.04 34.24
CA SER A 9 -28.56 40.12 32.94
C SER A 9 -28.58 38.74 32.28
N ILE A 10 -29.15 38.71 31.08
CA ILE A 10 -29.27 37.56 30.20
C ILE A 10 -27.88 37.19 29.68
N LEU A 11 -27.46 35.96 29.98
CA LEU A 11 -26.31 35.31 29.37
C LEU A 11 -26.73 34.89 27.95
N THR A 12 -26.21 35.58 26.93
CA THR A 12 -26.44 35.23 25.53
C THR A 12 -25.69 33.93 25.21
N LEU A 13 -26.37 32.80 25.35
CA LEU A 13 -25.95 31.54 24.74
C LEU A 13 -26.11 31.68 23.23
N LEU A 14 -24.99 31.81 22.52
CA LEU A 14 -24.92 31.57 21.08
C LEU A 14 -25.19 30.08 20.84
N SER A 15 -26.45 29.70 20.77
CA SER A 15 -26.88 28.44 20.18
C SER A 15 -26.66 28.52 18.67
N GLY A 16 -25.42 28.27 18.25
CA GLY A 16 -25.11 27.88 16.88
C GLY A 16 -25.68 26.49 16.65
N ALA A 17 -26.98 26.42 16.36
CA ALA A 17 -27.58 25.23 15.79
C ALA A 17 -26.94 25.02 14.41
N VAL A 18 -25.89 24.19 14.35
CA VAL A 18 -25.51 23.54 13.10
C VAL A 18 -26.65 22.60 12.78
N GLY A 19 -27.62 23.10 12.02
CA GLY A 19 -28.67 22.28 11.45
C GLY A 19 -28.01 21.22 10.57
N GLN A 20 -27.86 20.00 11.08
CA GLN A 20 -27.83 18.83 10.22
C GLN A 20 -29.22 18.72 9.60
N SER A 21 -29.44 19.44 8.50
CA SER A 21 -30.45 19.01 7.54
C SER A 21 -29.94 17.69 6.99
N TRP A 22 -30.45 16.59 7.53
CA TRP A 22 -30.45 15.32 6.81
C TRP A 22 -31.30 15.57 5.58
N ALA A 23 -30.63 15.94 4.47
CA ALA A 23 -31.30 16.12 3.20
C ALA A 23 -31.91 14.77 2.83
N ASP A 24 -33.24 14.73 2.74
CA ASP A 24 -33.98 13.67 2.07
C ASP A 24 -33.35 13.46 0.69
N GLY A 25 -32.75 12.29 0.49
CA GLY A 25 -32.07 11.94 -0.76
C GLY A 25 -30.54 11.90 -0.70
N ALA A 26 -29.92 11.68 0.48
CA ALA A 26 -28.52 11.28 0.54
C ALA A 26 -28.30 10.03 -0.33
N VAL A 27 -27.79 10.23 -1.54
CA VAL A 27 -27.30 9.16 -2.41
C VAL A 27 -26.22 8.46 -1.60
N TYR A 28 -26.48 7.21 -1.21
CA TYR A 28 -25.47 6.35 -0.59
C TYR A 28 -24.33 6.21 -1.60
N SER A 29 -23.30 7.02 -1.42
CA SER A 29 -22.03 6.93 -2.13
C SER A 29 -21.07 6.11 -1.30
N ASN A 30 -20.29 5.25 -1.93
CA ASN A 30 -19.17 4.56 -1.27
C ASN A 30 -18.03 5.53 -0.91
N ASN A 31 -18.03 6.74 -1.49
CA ASN A 31 -17.11 7.81 -1.15
C ASN A 31 -17.89 9.13 -0.89
N PRO A 32 -18.52 9.29 0.29
CA PRO A 32 -19.23 10.52 0.63
C PRO A 32 -18.27 11.68 0.94
N ALA A 33 -18.73 12.92 0.77
CA ALA A 33 -18.04 14.09 1.33
C ALA A 33 -18.18 14.05 2.86
N VAL A 34 -17.04 14.04 3.57
CA VAL A 34 -16.95 13.98 5.03
C VAL A 34 -16.67 15.35 5.66
N ALA A 35 -16.15 16.30 4.88
CA ALA A 35 -16.01 17.71 5.27
C ALA A 35 -15.97 18.61 4.02
N VAL A 36 -16.09 19.93 4.21
CA VAL A 36 -15.86 20.94 3.16
C VAL A 36 -14.97 22.05 3.74
N VAL A 37 -13.89 22.39 3.06
CA VAL A 37 -12.94 23.45 3.45
C VAL A 37 -12.90 24.49 2.33
N GLU A 38 -13.38 25.71 2.61
CA GLU A 38 -13.43 26.82 1.63
C GLU A 38 -14.14 26.47 0.30
N GLY A 39 -15.09 25.53 0.34
CA GLY A 39 -15.83 25.07 -0.84
C GLY A 39 -15.25 23.81 -1.49
N GLU A 40 -14.07 23.36 -1.08
CA GLU A 40 -13.47 22.11 -1.54
C GLU A 40 -13.88 20.95 -0.61
N PRO A 41 -14.58 19.92 -1.11
CA PRO A 41 -14.98 18.78 -0.29
C PRO A 41 -13.78 17.87 0.03
N ILE A 42 -13.69 17.42 1.28
CA ILE A 42 -12.90 16.26 1.69
C ILE A 42 -13.83 15.06 1.65
N THR A 43 -13.43 14.02 0.95
CA THR A 43 -14.18 12.78 0.77
C THR A 43 -13.66 11.67 1.70
N LEU A 44 -14.42 10.59 1.86
CA LEU A 44 -13.99 9.44 2.67
C LEU A 44 -12.70 8.82 2.12
N ASP A 45 -12.52 8.80 0.79
CA ASP A 45 -11.31 8.33 0.14
C ASP A 45 -10.09 9.20 0.47
N ASP A 46 -10.27 10.51 0.67
CA ASP A 46 -9.18 11.42 1.04
C ASP A 46 -8.64 11.13 2.45
N LEU A 47 -9.38 10.37 3.27
CA LEU A 47 -8.91 9.91 4.57
C LEU A 47 -8.05 8.64 4.48
N LYS A 48 -8.04 7.94 3.33
CA LYS A 48 -7.30 6.68 3.16
C LYS A 48 -5.81 6.91 3.37
N ASN A 49 -5.20 6.03 4.15
CA ASN A 49 -3.77 5.98 4.41
C ASN A 49 -3.38 4.52 4.70
N SER A 50 -2.09 4.25 4.88
CA SER A 50 -1.60 2.89 5.07
C SER A 50 -2.24 2.18 6.26
N GLN A 51 -2.44 2.86 7.40
CA GLN A 51 -3.03 2.26 8.60
C GLN A 51 -4.51 1.89 8.39
N ILE A 52 -5.28 2.79 7.77
CA ILE A 52 -6.69 2.51 7.45
C ILE A 52 -6.78 1.38 6.44
N GLN A 53 -5.91 1.37 5.42
CA GLN A 53 -5.86 0.28 4.44
C GLN A 53 -5.53 -1.06 5.11
N GLU A 54 -4.53 -1.10 6.00
CA GLU A 54 -4.19 -2.29 6.79
C GLU A 54 -5.38 -2.76 7.65
N ALA A 55 -6.06 -1.85 8.35
CA ALA A 55 -7.23 -2.18 9.17
C ALA A 55 -8.39 -2.71 8.33
N MET A 56 -8.66 -2.08 7.18
CA MET A 56 -9.68 -2.56 6.27
C MET A 56 -9.30 -3.95 5.73
N VAL A 57 -8.02 -4.22 5.40
CA VAL A 57 -7.57 -5.54 4.93
C VAL A 57 -7.76 -6.59 6.02
N GLN A 58 -7.40 -6.29 7.27
CA GLN A 58 -7.64 -7.16 8.41
C GLN A 58 -9.13 -7.47 8.58
N LEU A 59 -9.99 -6.46 8.45
CA LEU A 59 -11.44 -6.64 8.50
C LEU A 59 -11.92 -7.61 7.41
N HIS A 60 -11.46 -7.46 6.16
CA HIS A 60 -11.84 -8.36 5.08
C HIS A 60 -11.35 -9.79 5.30
N GLU A 61 -10.12 -9.99 5.79
CA GLU A 61 -9.63 -11.33 6.13
C GLU A 61 -10.46 -11.98 7.25
N MET A 62 -10.87 -11.21 8.26
CA MET A 62 -11.78 -11.68 9.30
C MET A 62 -13.14 -12.08 8.70
N GLN A 63 -13.70 -11.25 7.82
CA GLN A 63 -14.97 -11.54 7.14
C GLN A 63 -14.87 -12.79 6.25
N LYS A 64 -13.78 -12.94 5.49
CA LYS A 64 -13.51 -14.10 4.62
C LYS A 64 -13.45 -15.40 5.43
N LYS A 65 -12.76 -15.38 6.58
CA LYS A 65 -12.72 -16.52 7.49
C LYS A 65 -14.12 -16.89 8.01
N LEU A 66 -14.90 -15.89 8.43
CA LEU A 66 -16.27 -16.11 8.90
C LEU A 66 -17.19 -16.60 7.79
N LEU A 67 -17.06 -16.10 6.56
CA LEU A 67 -17.82 -16.57 5.41
C LEU A 67 -17.61 -18.06 5.19
N LYS A 68 -16.35 -18.52 5.15
CA LYS A 68 -16.00 -19.94 4.98
C LYS A 68 -16.65 -20.81 6.04
N GLN A 69 -16.58 -20.40 7.30
CA GLN A 69 -17.23 -21.11 8.41
C GLN A 69 -18.75 -21.17 8.25
N LYS A 70 -19.39 -20.05 7.88
CA LYS A 70 -20.85 -19.99 7.66
C LYS A 70 -21.28 -20.85 6.47
N VAL A 71 -20.51 -20.84 5.39
CA VAL A 71 -20.76 -21.66 4.19
C VAL A 71 -20.68 -23.13 4.55
N LEU A 72 -19.61 -23.57 5.21
CA LEU A 72 -19.45 -24.96 5.61
C LEU A 72 -20.51 -25.40 6.63
N GLY A 73 -20.90 -24.53 7.56
CA GLY A 73 -22.01 -24.79 8.48
C GLY A 73 -23.36 -24.96 7.76
N LYS A 74 -23.62 -24.20 6.69
CA LYS A 74 -24.82 -24.37 5.86
C LYS A 74 -24.77 -25.66 5.04
N LEU A 75 -23.62 -25.96 4.45
CA LEU A 75 -23.46 -27.15 3.61
C LEU A 75 -23.49 -28.45 4.42
N ALA A 76 -23.00 -28.44 5.67
CA ALA A 76 -23.06 -29.58 6.58
C ALA A 76 -24.46 -30.22 6.70
N LEU A 77 -25.53 -29.42 6.56
CA LEU A 77 -26.91 -29.90 6.63
C LEU A 77 -27.36 -30.70 5.39
N ARG A 78 -26.74 -30.44 4.23
CA ARG A 78 -27.11 -31.01 2.93
C ARG A 78 -26.06 -31.95 2.36
N HIS A 79 -24.82 -31.84 2.84
CA HIS A 79 -23.63 -32.54 2.40
C HIS A 79 -22.85 -33.09 3.61
N PRO A 80 -23.44 -34.02 4.38
CA PRO A 80 -22.81 -34.58 5.59
C PRO A 80 -21.49 -35.32 5.30
N GLU A 81 -21.27 -35.77 4.07
CA GLU A 81 -20.02 -36.40 3.62
C GLU A 81 -18.80 -35.48 3.81
N MET A 82 -18.97 -34.15 3.78
CA MET A 82 -17.88 -33.21 4.07
C MET A 82 -17.45 -33.20 5.53
N LEU A 83 -18.33 -33.62 6.45
CA LEU A 83 -18.03 -33.70 7.88
C LEU A 83 -17.37 -35.01 8.28
N SER A 84 -17.29 -36.00 7.39
CA SER A 84 -16.63 -37.27 7.68
C SER A 84 -15.10 -37.16 7.77
N GLU A 85 -14.51 -36.15 7.11
CA GLU A 85 -13.09 -35.85 7.25
C GLU A 85 -12.88 -35.12 8.59
N LYS A 86 -12.01 -35.69 9.46
CA LYS A 86 -11.67 -35.09 10.75
C LYS A 86 -10.59 -34.02 10.55
N ILE A 87 -10.65 -32.97 11.38
CA ILE A 87 -9.55 -32.02 11.51
C ILE A 87 -8.33 -32.81 12.04
N PRO A 88 -7.17 -32.75 11.37
CA PRO A 88 -5.95 -33.38 11.88
C PRO A 88 -5.62 -32.86 13.28
N ALA A 89 -5.24 -33.76 14.19
CA ALA A 89 -4.80 -33.39 15.53
C ALA A 89 -3.29 -33.13 15.53
N VAL A 90 -2.85 -32.10 16.25
CA VAL A 90 -1.43 -31.77 16.39
C VAL A 90 -0.75 -32.80 17.29
N ASN A 91 0.24 -33.49 16.75
CA ASN A 91 1.08 -34.41 17.51
C ASN A 91 2.39 -33.73 17.95
N HIS A 92 3.23 -34.44 18.70
CA HIS A 92 4.49 -33.88 19.19
C HIS A 92 5.51 -33.63 18.05
N ASP A 93 5.54 -34.49 17.03
CA ASP A 93 6.45 -34.33 15.90
C ASP A 93 6.15 -33.04 15.12
N ASP A 94 4.88 -32.67 14.99
CA ASP A 94 4.46 -31.39 14.37
C ASP A 94 5.03 -30.19 15.12
N VAL A 95 5.02 -30.23 16.46
CA VAL A 95 5.59 -29.19 17.34
C VAL A 95 7.10 -29.10 17.15
N VAL A 96 7.79 -30.25 17.16
CA VAL A 96 9.24 -30.33 16.96
C VAL A 96 9.64 -29.80 15.59
N GLN A 97 8.89 -30.17 14.54
CA GLN A 97 9.13 -29.68 13.19
C GLN A 97 8.93 -28.18 13.09
N PHE A 98 7.83 -27.66 13.64
CA PHE A 98 7.57 -26.22 13.68
C PHE A 98 8.71 -25.47 14.38
N TYR A 99 9.10 -25.91 15.58
CA TYR A 99 10.17 -25.28 16.36
C TYR A 99 11.52 -25.30 15.63
N ASN A 100 11.82 -26.36 14.88
CA ASN A 100 13.07 -26.46 14.15
C ASN A 100 13.11 -25.61 12.87
N ASN A 101 11.95 -25.41 12.24
CA ASN A 101 11.86 -24.78 10.93
C ASN A 101 11.40 -23.32 10.99
N MET A 102 10.76 -22.88 12.08
CA MET A 102 10.26 -21.51 12.24
C MET A 102 11.44 -20.56 12.55
N PRO A 103 11.77 -19.60 11.67
CA PRO A 103 12.85 -18.65 11.93
C PRO A 103 12.58 -17.81 13.18
N GLY A 104 13.60 -17.62 14.01
CA GLY A 104 13.52 -16.78 15.22
C GLY A 104 12.84 -17.42 16.43
N VAL A 105 12.17 -18.57 16.30
CA VAL A 105 11.46 -19.20 17.43
C VAL A 105 12.40 -19.64 18.55
N LYS A 106 13.63 -20.06 18.21
CA LYS A 106 14.67 -20.49 19.16
C LYS A 106 15.23 -19.35 20.02
N GLU A 107 14.99 -18.11 19.62
CA GLU A 107 15.38 -16.92 20.38
C GLU A 107 14.35 -16.58 21.48
N LEU A 108 13.13 -17.12 21.36
CA LEU A 108 12.02 -16.85 22.28
C LEU A 108 11.98 -17.81 23.48
N GLY A 109 12.63 -18.98 23.38
CA GLY A 109 12.67 -19.96 24.47
C GLY A 109 13.09 -21.35 24.00
N GLN A 110 13.21 -22.28 24.95
CA GLN A 110 13.44 -23.69 24.65
C GLN A 110 12.13 -24.40 24.27
N LEU A 111 12.24 -25.52 23.53
CA LEU A 111 11.08 -26.26 23.01
C LEU A 111 10.09 -26.65 24.12
N ASP A 112 10.58 -27.13 25.26
CA ASP A 112 9.77 -27.54 26.41
C ASP A 112 8.97 -26.38 27.00
N GLN A 113 9.53 -25.18 26.99
CA GLN A 113 8.88 -23.96 27.48
C GLN A 113 7.81 -23.46 26.50
N MET A 114 8.03 -23.66 25.19
CA MET A 114 7.17 -23.13 24.14
C MET A 114 6.15 -24.15 23.60
N GLU A 115 6.25 -25.42 23.97
CA GLU A 115 5.42 -26.51 23.42
C GLU A 115 3.93 -26.20 23.50
N GLY A 116 3.46 -25.66 24.63
CA GLY A 116 2.05 -25.30 24.82
C GLY A 116 1.57 -24.24 23.83
N GLU A 117 2.35 -23.18 23.62
CA GLU A 117 2.00 -22.08 22.70
C GLU A 117 2.06 -22.54 21.25
N ILE A 118 3.08 -23.32 20.88
CA ILE A 118 3.24 -23.90 19.55
C ILE A 118 2.07 -24.83 19.24
N ARG A 119 1.65 -25.68 20.20
CA ARG A 119 0.47 -26.54 20.03
C ARG A 119 -0.79 -25.74 19.78
N GLN A 120 -1.05 -24.69 20.56
CA GLN A 120 -2.23 -23.83 20.36
C GLN A 120 -2.22 -23.16 18.98
N TYR A 121 -1.05 -22.67 18.54
CA TYR A 121 -0.89 -22.10 17.21
C TYR A 121 -1.15 -23.13 16.10
N LEU A 122 -0.55 -24.32 16.20
CA LEU A 122 -0.70 -25.39 15.23
C LEU A 122 -2.14 -25.90 15.17
N ASP A 123 -2.83 -26.03 16.31
CA ASP A 123 -4.23 -26.45 16.36
C ASP A 123 -5.12 -25.48 15.57
N LYS A 124 -4.89 -24.17 15.76
CA LYS A 124 -5.57 -23.13 15.01
C LYS A 124 -5.23 -23.20 13.51
N SER A 125 -3.95 -23.38 13.18
CA SER A 125 -3.47 -23.48 11.81
C SER A 125 -4.06 -24.68 11.07
N PHE A 126 -4.04 -25.86 11.68
CA PHE A 126 -4.61 -27.09 11.12
C PHE A 126 -6.12 -26.97 10.90
N LYS A 127 -6.82 -26.36 11.86
CA LYS A 127 -8.25 -26.07 11.73
C LYS A 127 -8.55 -25.10 10.60
N ASP A 128 -7.79 -24.02 10.47
CA ASP A 128 -7.95 -23.04 9.40
C ASP A 128 -7.65 -23.66 8.02
N ALA A 129 -6.56 -24.44 7.89
CA ALA A 129 -6.21 -25.16 6.67
C ALA A 129 -7.26 -26.21 6.27
N PHE A 130 -7.84 -26.91 7.26
CA PHE A 130 -8.93 -27.85 7.01
C PHE A 130 -10.15 -27.13 6.44
N TYR A 131 -10.60 -26.03 7.07
CA TYR A 131 -11.72 -25.24 6.56
C TYR A 131 -11.45 -24.69 5.16
N GLU A 132 -10.22 -24.25 4.89
CA GLU A 132 -9.84 -23.80 3.54
C GLU A 132 -10.00 -24.90 2.50
N SER A 133 -9.51 -26.10 2.83
CA SER A 133 -9.59 -27.26 1.96
C SER A 133 -11.04 -27.65 1.66
N GLN A 134 -11.89 -27.74 2.69
CA GLN A 134 -13.31 -28.06 2.50
C GLN A 134 -14.04 -26.99 1.70
N TYR A 135 -13.74 -25.71 1.96
CA TYR A 135 -14.34 -24.61 1.23
C TYR A 135 -13.99 -24.68 -0.27
N ARG A 136 -12.72 -24.90 -0.59
CA ARG A 136 -12.26 -25.04 -1.97
C ARG A 136 -12.94 -26.22 -2.68
N LYS A 137 -13.03 -27.39 -2.03
CA LYS A 137 -13.77 -28.55 -2.56
C LYS A 137 -15.24 -28.21 -2.84
N ALA A 138 -15.89 -27.43 -1.96
CA ALA A 138 -17.28 -27.03 -2.14
C ALA A 138 -17.46 -26.08 -3.34
N VAL A 139 -16.52 -25.17 -3.57
CA VAL A 139 -16.49 -24.31 -4.76
C VAL A 139 -16.27 -25.15 -6.02
N GLU A 140 -15.28 -26.05 -6.03
CA GLU A 140 -14.97 -26.94 -7.18
C GLU A 140 -16.17 -27.82 -7.59
N LYS A 141 -16.94 -28.27 -6.61
CA LYS A 141 -18.18 -29.04 -6.84
C LYS A 141 -19.38 -28.19 -7.27
N GLY A 142 -19.23 -26.86 -7.33
CA GLY A 142 -20.30 -25.92 -7.66
C GLY A 142 -21.36 -25.77 -6.56
N TRP A 143 -21.07 -26.20 -5.33
CA TRP A 143 -21.99 -26.04 -4.19
C TRP A 143 -21.97 -24.63 -3.62
N VAL A 144 -20.91 -23.88 -3.92
CA VAL A 144 -20.71 -22.51 -3.48
C VAL A 144 -20.38 -21.66 -4.70
N VAL A 145 -21.12 -20.57 -4.85
CA VAL A 145 -20.72 -19.48 -5.73
C VAL A 145 -20.26 -18.35 -4.80
N ASP A 146 -18.97 -18.05 -4.84
CA ASP A 146 -18.34 -17.04 -3.99
C ASP A 146 -18.30 -15.69 -4.70
N TYR A 147 -19.05 -14.72 -4.19
CA TYR A 147 -19.05 -13.34 -4.67
C TYR A 147 -18.21 -12.41 -3.77
N PHE A 148 -17.57 -12.94 -2.72
CA PHE A 148 -16.87 -12.14 -1.73
C PHE A 148 -15.48 -11.74 -2.23
N LEU A 149 -15.49 -10.74 -3.10
CA LEU A 149 -14.29 -10.11 -3.62
C LEU A 149 -13.72 -9.12 -2.60
N PRO A 150 -12.39 -8.87 -2.62
CA PRO A 150 -11.83 -7.77 -1.85
C PRO A 150 -12.50 -6.43 -2.28
N PRO A 151 -13.00 -5.61 -1.34
CA PRO A 151 -13.49 -4.27 -1.65
C PRO A 151 -12.56 -3.49 -2.59
N ASN A 152 -13.12 -2.87 -3.64
CA ASN A 152 -12.33 -1.97 -4.51
C ASN A 152 -11.70 -0.80 -3.74
N ASP A 153 -12.26 -0.47 -2.58
CA ASP A 153 -11.81 0.61 -1.70
C ASP A 153 -10.39 0.38 -1.14
N TYR A 154 -9.81 -0.80 -1.32
CA TYR A 154 -8.39 -1.06 -1.04
C TYR A 154 -7.42 -0.45 -2.04
N HIS A 155 -7.89 -0.14 -3.25
CA HIS A 155 -7.01 0.31 -4.31
C HIS A 155 -6.94 1.84 -4.33
N ILE A 156 -5.73 2.35 -4.20
CA ILE A 156 -5.44 3.75 -4.47
C ILE A 156 -5.12 3.93 -5.95
N VAL A 157 -5.49 5.08 -6.49
CA VAL A 157 -5.13 5.48 -7.85
C VAL A 157 -4.06 6.55 -7.76
N ALA A 158 -2.81 6.17 -8.02
CA ALA A 158 -1.71 7.11 -8.05
C ALA A 158 -1.39 7.55 -9.47
N LYS A 159 -1.24 8.86 -9.67
CA LYS A 159 -0.67 9.41 -10.91
C LYS A 159 0.83 9.12 -10.93
N ILE A 160 1.33 8.73 -12.09
CA ILE A 160 2.77 8.58 -12.33
C ILE A 160 3.43 9.95 -12.28
N GLY A 161 2.81 10.97 -12.89
CA GLY A 161 3.24 12.36 -12.78
C GLY A 161 4.71 12.53 -13.15
N SER A 162 5.50 13.10 -12.25
CA SER A 162 6.94 13.32 -12.43
C SER A 162 7.81 12.09 -12.26
N ALA A 163 7.26 10.92 -11.91
CA ALA A 163 8.07 9.77 -11.54
C ALA A 163 9.14 9.44 -12.61
N ALA A 164 10.34 9.10 -12.16
CA ALA A 164 11.36 8.54 -13.03
C ALA A 164 11.03 7.07 -13.27
N LEU A 165 10.72 6.71 -14.52
CA LEU A 165 10.47 5.33 -14.92
C LEU A 165 11.80 4.64 -15.26
N TRP A 166 11.93 3.38 -14.83
CA TRP A 166 13.16 2.62 -14.96
C TRP A 166 13.38 2.14 -16.39
N PHE A 167 12.34 1.59 -17.01
CA PHE A 167 12.38 1.17 -18.40
C PHE A 167 11.77 2.24 -19.30
N ASP A 168 12.44 2.55 -20.40
CA ASP A 168 11.84 3.31 -21.49
C ASP A 168 10.83 2.41 -22.22
N GLU A 169 9.63 2.92 -22.44
CA GLU A 169 8.54 2.15 -23.04
C GLU A 169 8.44 2.34 -24.56
N GLY A 170 8.99 3.41 -25.14
CA GLY A 170 9.06 3.68 -26.60
C GLY A 170 7.74 3.69 -27.41
N GLY A 171 6.66 3.09 -26.89
CA GLY A 171 5.39 2.76 -27.51
C GLY A 171 4.41 2.19 -26.47
N GLU A 172 3.47 1.32 -26.87
CA GLU A 172 2.54 0.69 -25.91
C GLU A 172 3.27 -0.27 -24.98
N SER A 173 3.07 -0.09 -23.67
CA SER A 173 3.82 -0.80 -22.66
C SER A 173 3.41 -2.26 -22.62
N ARG A 174 4.43 -3.12 -22.71
CA ARG A 174 4.32 -4.56 -22.43
C ARG A 174 4.14 -4.84 -20.93
N ARG A 175 4.49 -3.86 -20.08
CA ARG A 175 4.43 -3.97 -18.63
C ARG A 175 3.07 -3.48 -18.15
N LYS A 176 2.17 -4.42 -17.83
CA LYS A 176 0.80 -4.10 -17.35
C LYS A 176 0.73 -3.88 -15.84
N VAL A 177 1.84 -4.09 -15.13
CA VAL A 177 1.97 -3.85 -13.69
C VAL A 177 3.01 -2.78 -13.45
N LEU A 178 2.79 -1.91 -12.47
CA LEU A 178 3.77 -0.90 -12.04
C LEU A 178 3.99 -0.97 -10.53
N LEU A 179 5.26 -0.86 -10.13
CA LEU A 179 5.69 -0.63 -8.76
C LEU A 179 6.26 0.80 -8.68
N LEU A 180 5.54 1.70 -7.99
CA LEU A 180 5.95 3.08 -7.74
C LEU A 180 6.56 3.19 -6.35
N GLU A 181 7.81 3.59 -6.25
CA GLU A 181 8.51 3.89 -5.01
C GLU A 181 8.43 5.39 -4.70
N TYR A 182 8.08 5.74 -3.47
CA TYR A 182 8.28 7.06 -2.87
C TYR A 182 9.44 7.01 -1.91
N SER A 183 10.44 7.84 -2.14
CA SER A 183 11.74 7.66 -1.50
C SER A 183 12.45 8.97 -1.17
N ASP A 184 13.41 8.85 -0.27
CA ASP A 184 14.24 9.93 0.25
C ASP A 184 15.70 9.47 0.29
N PHE A 185 16.61 10.28 -0.26
CA PHE A 185 18.04 9.95 -0.36
C PHE A 185 18.80 9.93 0.98
N GLN A 186 18.28 10.57 2.03
CA GLN A 186 18.84 10.49 3.39
C GLN A 186 18.19 9.39 4.24
N CYS A 187 17.10 8.76 3.77
CA CYS A 187 16.43 7.71 4.53
C CYS A 187 17.22 6.39 4.49
N PRO A 188 17.64 5.83 5.65
CA PRO A 188 18.40 4.58 5.70
C PRO A 188 17.59 3.37 5.22
N PHE A 189 16.27 3.38 5.38
CA PHE A 189 15.40 2.31 4.89
C PHE A 189 15.23 2.34 3.38
N CYS A 190 15.19 3.55 2.78
CA CYS A 190 15.22 3.72 1.34
C CYS A 190 16.52 3.20 0.74
N LYS A 191 17.68 3.50 1.35
CA LYS A 191 18.96 2.91 0.95
C LYS A 191 18.93 1.38 0.98
N ARG A 192 18.42 0.79 2.07
CA ARG A 192 18.40 -0.66 2.28
C ARG A 192 17.55 -1.41 1.25
N VAL A 193 16.40 -0.86 0.84
CA VAL A 193 15.47 -1.54 -0.07
C VAL A 193 15.95 -1.57 -1.53
N GLN A 194 16.87 -0.68 -1.94
CA GLN A 194 17.36 -0.63 -3.32
C GLN A 194 17.98 -1.95 -3.81
N ALA A 195 18.63 -2.71 -2.92
CA ALA A 195 19.17 -4.03 -3.29
C ALA A 195 18.06 -5.00 -3.70
N THR A 196 16.94 -5.00 -2.97
CA THR A 196 15.74 -5.79 -3.28
C THR A 196 15.11 -5.31 -4.59
N LEU A 197 14.90 -4.00 -4.75
CA LEU A 197 14.33 -3.43 -5.97
C LEU A 197 15.18 -3.74 -7.20
N ASN A 198 16.51 -3.73 -7.08
CA ASN A 198 17.41 -4.11 -8.17
C ASN A 198 17.26 -5.59 -8.59
N LYS A 199 17.01 -6.51 -7.65
CA LYS A 199 16.69 -7.90 -8.00
C LYS A 199 15.34 -8.00 -8.69
N LEU A 200 14.33 -7.30 -8.19
CA LEU A 200 12.98 -7.30 -8.77
C LEU A 200 12.96 -6.71 -10.19
N ARG A 201 13.68 -5.60 -10.42
CA ARG A 201 13.85 -5.00 -11.76
C ARG A 201 14.39 -6.00 -12.77
N ARG A 202 15.37 -6.83 -12.37
CA ARG A 202 15.90 -7.91 -13.23
C ARG A 202 14.91 -9.06 -13.40
N ARG A 203 14.26 -9.50 -12.31
CA ARG A 203 13.32 -10.63 -12.32
C ARG A 203 12.07 -10.37 -13.18
N TYR A 204 11.59 -9.12 -13.19
CA TYR A 204 10.32 -8.74 -13.82
C TYR A 204 10.50 -7.77 -14.99
N GLU A 205 11.67 -7.77 -15.63
CA GLU A 205 12.06 -6.76 -16.62
C GLU A 205 11.06 -6.61 -17.78
N ASP A 206 10.38 -7.68 -18.18
CA ASP A 206 9.38 -7.67 -19.26
C ASP A 206 7.92 -7.50 -18.77
N LYS A 207 7.66 -7.62 -17.47
CA LYS A 207 6.30 -7.67 -16.91
C LYS A 207 5.93 -6.45 -16.06
N VAL A 208 6.90 -5.85 -15.37
CA VAL A 208 6.67 -4.82 -14.35
C VAL A 208 7.48 -3.58 -14.62
N GLN A 209 6.81 -2.43 -14.71
CA GLN A 209 7.46 -1.13 -14.76
C GLN A 209 7.81 -0.68 -13.33
N PHE A 210 8.94 0.00 -13.16
CA PHE A 210 9.37 0.53 -11.87
C PHE A 210 9.46 2.05 -11.96
N GLY A 211 8.81 2.73 -11.02
CA GLY A 211 8.83 4.18 -10.91
C GLY A 211 9.50 4.63 -9.61
N TYR A 212 10.16 5.78 -9.65
CA TYR A 212 10.67 6.48 -8.46
C TYR A 212 10.05 7.87 -8.38
N ARG A 213 9.54 8.25 -7.21
CA ARG A 213 9.00 9.57 -6.90
C ARG A 213 9.66 10.13 -5.64
N HIS A 214 9.97 11.43 -5.68
CA HIS A 214 10.64 12.08 -4.56
C HIS A 214 9.66 12.29 -3.40
N PHE A 215 10.10 11.93 -2.19
CA PHE A 215 9.39 12.26 -0.95
C PHE A 215 10.38 12.66 0.15
N PRO A 216 11.19 13.72 -0.06
CA PRO A 216 12.12 14.21 0.96
C PRO A 216 11.39 14.60 2.24
N LEU A 217 11.77 13.99 3.36
CA LEU A 217 11.17 14.22 4.66
C LEU A 217 11.67 15.54 5.26
N PRO A 218 10.82 16.31 5.96
CA PRO A 218 11.16 17.66 6.42
C PRO A 218 12.31 17.70 7.43
N PHE A 219 12.59 16.59 8.12
CA PHE A 219 13.70 16.45 9.06
C PHE A 219 15.03 16.02 8.41
N HIS A 220 15.01 15.68 7.11
CA HIS A 220 16.19 15.38 6.32
C HIS A 220 16.64 16.63 5.53
N LYS A 221 17.56 17.39 6.12
CA LYS A 221 17.97 18.72 5.66
C LYS A 221 18.45 18.78 4.20
N GLU A 222 19.16 17.75 3.74
CA GLU A 222 19.77 17.67 2.41
C GLU A 222 18.89 16.96 1.38
N ALA A 223 17.88 16.18 1.82
CA ALA A 223 17.09 15.31 0.95
C ALA A 223 16.43 16.05 -0.22
N ARG A 224 15.94 17.26 0.02
CA ARG A 224 15.37 18.10 -1.04
C ARG A 224 16.42 18.51 -2.08
N GLY A 225 17.59 18.95 -1.65
CA GLY A 225 18.68 19.33 -2.55
C GLY A 225 19.17 18.14 -3.39
N LEU A 226 19.24 16.96 -2.77
CA LEU A 226 19.56 15.70 -3.44
C LEU A 226 18.48 15.32 -4.47
N ALA A 227 17.19 15.49 -4.14
CA ALA A 227 16.08 15.30 -5.07
C ALA A 227 16.15 16.24 -6.29
N GLU A 228 16.35 17.53 -6.05
CA GLU A 228 16.52 18.52 -7.12
C GLU A 228 17.75 18.21 -8.00
N ALA A 229 18.85 17.72 -7.41
CA ALA A 229 20.03 17.27 -8.14
C ALA A 229 19.77 16.06 -9.02
N ALA A 230 19.03 15.05 -8.53
CA ALA A 230 18.64 13.88 -9.32
C ALA A 230 17.86 14.29 -10.57
N GLU A 231 16.93 15.24 -10.44
CA GLU A 231 16.16 15.77 -11.57
C GLU A 231 17.02 16.61 -12.53
N CYS A 232 17.98 17.39 -12.03
CA CYS A 232 18.95 18.07 -12.90
C CYS A 232 19.85 17.09 -13.68
N ALA A 233 20.21 15.94 -13.09
CA ALA A 233 20.94 14.88 -13.80
C ALA A 233 20.04 14.11 -14.79
N ARG A 234 18.73 14.02 -14.50
CA ARG A 234 17.74 13.41 -15.39
C ARG A 234 17.65 14.10 -16.75
N GLU A 235 17.82 15.42 -16.80
CA GLU A 235 17.91 16.16 -18.08
C GLU A 235 19.01 15.64 -19.00
N GLN A 236 20.02 14.98 -18.44
CA GLN A 236 21.17 14.43 -19.15
C GLN A 236 21.13 12.88 -19.18
N GLY A 237 19.99 12.28 -18.82
CA GLY A 237 19.80 10.83 -18.80
C GLY A 237 20.55 10.11 -17.67
N ARG A 238 20.92 10.83 -16.59
CA ARG A 238 21.74 10.31 -15.47
C ARG A 238 21.03 10.25 -14.13
N PHE A 239 19.70 10.10 -14.15
CA PHE A 239 18.90 10.03 -12.93
C PHE A 239 19.28 8.82 -12.07
N TRP A 240 19.29 7.63 -12.68
CA TRP A 240 19.46 6.37 -11.95
C TRP A 240 20.87 6.19 -11.42
N GLU A 241 21.87 6.62 -12.17
CA GLU A 241 23.28 6.62 -11.77
C GLU A 241 23.52 7.58 -10.59
N LEU A 242 22.98 8.81 -10.65
CA LEU A 242 23.12 9.75 -9.54
C LEU A 242 22.35 9.28 -8.30
N GLN A 243 21.16 8.72 -8.48
CA GLN A 243 20.40 8.08 -7.41
C GLN A 243 21.21 6.97 -6.73
N ALA A 244 21.88 6.11 -7.51
CA ALA A 244 22.69 5.02 -6.95
C ALA A 244 23.86 5.59 -6.14
N SER A 245 24.56 6.61 -6.66
CA SER A 245 25.65 7.29 -5.93
C SER A 245 25.19 7.90 -4.61
N PHE A 246 24.00 8.51 -4.55
CA PHE A 246 23.47 9.05 -3.30
C PHE A 246 23.15 7.95 -2.28
N TYR A 247 22.55 6.84 -2.69
CA TYR A 247 22.32 5.74 -1.77
C TYR A 247 23.60 5.02 -1.35
N GLU A 248 24.66 4.99 -2.17
CA GLU A 248 25.95 4.42 -1.79
C GLU A 248 26.69 5.29 -0.76
N ALA A 249 26.54 6.62 -0.84
CA ALA A 249 27.17 7.57 0.05
C ALA A 249 26.85 7.33 1.55
N SER A 250 27.78 7.72 2.42
CA SER A 250 27.55 7.74 3.87
C SER A 250 26.72 8.97 4.26
N PRO A 251 25.99 8.93 5.40
CA PRO A 251 25.23 10.09 5.88
C PRO A 251 26.09 11.35 6.06
N ALA A 252 27.35 11.19 6.45
CA ALA A 252 28.31 12.30 6.56
C ALA A 252 28.72 12.84 5.17
N ALA A 253 28.89 11.96 4.18
CA ALA A 253 29.23 12.37 2.83
C ALA A 253 28.10 13.19 2.17
N LEU A 254 26.83 12.85 2.43
CA LEU A 254 25.65 13.57 1.94
C LEU A 254 25.52 15.01 2.47
N GLN A 255 26.23 15.36 3.55
CA GLN A 255 26.20 16.70 4.15
C GLN A 255 27.35 17.58 3.66
N ARG A 256 28.28 17.05 2.87
CA ARG A 256 29.41 17.83 2.36
C ARG A 256 28.91 18.76 1.25
N SER A 257 29.40 20.00 1.24
CA SER A 257 28.99 21.01 0.26
C SER A 257 29.32 20.65 -1.19
N ASP A 258 30.30 19.77 -1.42
CA ASP A 258 30.73 19.30 -2.74
C ASP A 258 30.03 18.02 -3.21
N ILE A 259 29.14 17.42 -2.41
CA ILE A 259 28.56 16.10 -2.72
C ILE A 259 27.76 16.09 -4.02
N LEU A 260 26.93 17.12 -4.26
CA LEU A 260 26.09 17.17 -5.46
C LEU A 260 26.93 17.21 -6.74
N LYS A 261 28.05 17.95 -6.71
CA LYS A 261 28.97 18.05 -7.84
C LYS A 261 29.73 16.75 -8.05
N SER A 262 30.38 16.24 -7.00
CA SER A 262 31.23 15.04 -7.08
C SER A 262 30.41 13.79 -7.44
N ALA A 263 29.21 13.63 -6.89
CA ALA A 263 28.32 12.53 -7.23
C ALA A 263 27.80 12.63 -8.68
N ALA A 264 27.47 13.84 -9.17
CA ALA A 264 27.06 14.05 -10.55
C ALA A 264 28.18 13.71 -11.55
N GLU A 265 29.44 14.09 -11.24
CA GLU A 265 30.61 13.71 -12.05
C GLU A 265 30.78 12.18 -12.09
N GLN A 266 30.66 11.51 -10.95
CA GLN A 266 30.74 10.05 -10.86
C GLN A 266 29.59 9.34 -11.59
N ALA A 267 28.39 9.93 -11.55
CA ALA A 267 27.21 9.47 -12.29
C ALA A 267 27.32 9.69 -13.80
N GLY A 268 28.39 10.33 -14.30
CA GLY A 268 28.62 10.54 -15.72
C GLY A 268 27.78 11.67 -16.32
N VAL A 269 27.41 12.68 -15.51
CA VAL A 269 26.82 13.94 -15.99
C VAL A 269 27.86 14.68 -16.84
N LYS A 270 27.58 14.84 -18.13
CA LYS A 270 28.56 15.37 -19.09
C LYS A 270 28.67 16.90 -19.04
N ASN A 271 27.54 17.59 -18.95
CA ASN A 271 27.49 19.05 -18.92
C ASN A 271 27.31 19.54 -17.48
N MET A 272 28.42 19.64 -16.76
CA MET A 272 28.43 20.09 -15.36
C MET A 272 28.03 21.56 -15.21
N SER A 273 28.28 22.41 -16.21
CA SER A 273 27.83 23.81 -16.18
C SER A 273 26.30 23.91 -16.23
N ALA A 274 25.66 23.15 -17.12
CA ALA A 274 24.19 23.07 -17.19
C ALA A 274 23.59 22.49 -15.89
N PHE A 275 24.21 21.44 -15.34
CA PHE A 275 23.80 20.85 -14.06
C PHE A 275 23.85 21.86 -12.90
N GLN A 276 24.97 22.58 -12.76
CA GLN A 276 25.12 23.62 -11.73
C GLN A 276 24.13 24.78 -11.94
N SER A 277 23.89 25.19 -13.19
CA SER A 277 22.88 26.22 -13.48
C SER A 277 21.47 25.77 -13.13
N CYS A 278 21.13 24.51 -13.41
CA CYS A 278 19.85 23.90 -13.04
C CYS A 278 19.62 23.93 -11.52
N LEU A 279 20.63 23.51 -10.75
CA LEU A 279 20.62 23.54 -9.28
C LEU A 279 20.55 24.95 -8.72
N GLY A 280 21.41 25.86 -9.19
CA GLY A 280 21.47 27.23 -8.69
C GLY A 280 20.19 28.03 -8.94
N LYS A 281 19.42 27.67 -9.98
CA LYS A 281 18.10 28.25 -10.28
C LYS A 281 16.95 27.56 -9.53
N GLY A 282 17.21 26.45 -8.84
CA GLY A 282 16.16 25.61 -8.25
C GLY A 282 15.14 25.13 -9.28
N LYS A 283 15.59 24.80 -10.50
CA LYS A 283 14.70 24.52 -11.65
C LYS A 283 13.63 23.47 -11.35
N TYR A 284 13.97 22.45 -10.54
CA TYR A 284 13.07 21.35 -10.19
C TYR A 284 12.46 21.44 -8.79
N ARG A 285 12.64 22.59 -8.12
CA ARG A 285 12.11 22.85 -6.78
C ARG A 285 10.61 22.59 -6.67
N ASN A 286 9.83 23.06 -7.65
CA ASN A 286 8.37 22.90 -7.66
C ASN A 286 7.94 21.47 -7.99
N ARG A 287 8.69 20.77 -8.85
CA ARG A 287 8.43 19.36 -9.18
C ARG A 287 8.56 18.49 -7.94
N VAL A 288 9.66 18.64 -7.20
CA VAL A 288 9.89 17.88 -5.96
C VAL A 288 8.82 18.19 -4.91
N LEU A 289 8.39 19.45 -4.77
CA LEU A 289 7.28 19.81 -3.88
C LEU A 289 5.95 19.18 -4.30
N GLN A 290 5.68 19.13 -5.61
CA GLN A 290 4.48 18.49 -6.13
C GLN A 290 4.49 16.98 -5.89
N ASP A 291 5.63 16.31 -6.07
CA ASP A 291 5.76 14.87 -5.78
C ASP A 291 5.42 14.55 -4.32
N VAL A 292 5.89 15.41 -3.40
CA VAL A 292 5.59 15.31 -1.96
C VAL A 292 4.11 15.54 -1.72
N GLN A 293 3.52 16.62 -2.26
CA GLN A 293 2.10 16.93 -2.05
C GLN A 293 1.19 15.84 -2.58
N GLU A 294 1.46 15.33 -3.78
CA GLU A 294 0.70 14.22 -4.34
C GLU A 294 0.88 12.94 -3.51
N GLY A 295 2.03 12.73 -2.85
CA GLY A 295 2.22 11.59 -1.94
C GLY A 295 1.40 11.75 -0.66
N LEU A 296 1.38 12.96 -0.09
CA LEU A 296 0.56 13.30 1.07
C LEU A 296 -0.94 13.09 0.77
N ASN A 297 -1.39 13.48 -0.43
CA ASN A 297 -2.78 13.29 -0.88
C ASN A 297 -3.15 11.80 -1.04
N LEU A 298 -2.17 10.91 -1.21
CA LEU A 298 -2.36 9.45 -1.23
C LEU A 298 -2.24 8.82 0.16
N GLY A 299 -2.09 9.64 1.21
CA GLY A 299 -1.93 9.18 2.59
C GLY A 299 -0.53 8.68 2.92
N ILE A 300 0.49 8.98 2.11
CA ILE A 300 1.89 8.63 2.41
C ILE A 300 2.41 9.55 3.51
N GLN A 301 2.86 8.95 4.61
CA GLN A 301 3.37 9.69 5.78
C GLN A 301 4.88 9.48 6.01
N GLY A 302 5.53 8.61 5.24
CA GLY A 302 6.93 8.27 5.43
C GLY A 302 7.51 7.47 4.27
N THR A 303 8.83 7.24 4.33
CA THR A 303 9.59 6.56 3.28
C THR A 303 10.37 5.35 3.81
N PRO A 304 10.58 4.30 3.00
CA PRO A 304 10.02 4.15 1.66
C PRO A 304 8.53 3.78 1.72
N ALA A 305 7.76 4.26 0.75
CA ALA A 305 6.40 3.82 0.50
C ALA A 305 6.28 3.31 -0.93
N PHE A 306 5.42 2.33 -1.14
CA PHE A 306 5.27 1.63 -2.40
C PHE A 306 3.82 1.54 -2.79
N ILE A 307 3.57 1.64 -4.09
CA ILE A 307 2.27 1.36 -4.69
C ILE A 307 2.50 0.32 -5.78
N VAL A 308 1.82 -0.81 -5.69
CA VAL A 308 1.89 -1.86 -6.71
C VAL A 308 0.50 -2.12 -7.26
N GLY A 309 0.37 -2.11 -8.59
CA GLY A 309 -0.94 -2.21 -9.20
C GLY A 309 -0.95 -2.32 -10.71
N VAL A 310 -2.15 -2.30 -11.27
CA VAL A 310 -2.40 -2.27 -12.70
C VAL A 310 -1.92 -0.93 -13.26
N TYR A 311 -1.05 -0.99 -14.27
CA TYR A 311 -0.50 0.17 -14.94
C TYR A 311 -1.35 0.54 -16.17
N ASP A 312 -2.00 1.71 -16.11
CA ASP A 312 -2.63 2.34 -17.26
C ASP A 312 -1.69 3.43 -17.81
N GLN A 313 -0.92 3.07 -18.84
CA GLN A 313 0.00 4.00 -19.51
C GLN A 313 -0.73 5.18 -20.17
N LYS A 314 -1.95 4.97 -20.71
CA LYS A 314 -2.69 6.02 -21.40
C LYS A 314 -3.17 7.09 -20.43
N LYS A 315 -3.58 6.68 -19.23
CA LYS A 315 -3.97 7.60 -18.15
C LYS A 315 -2.79 8.04 -17.28
N ALA A 316 -1.61 7.44 -17.48
CA ALA A 316 -0.43 7.62 -16.64
C ALA A 316 -0.73 7.40 -15.15
N THR A 317 -1.43 6.30 -14.83
CA THR A 317 -1.83 5.94 -13.47
C THR A 317 -1.48 4.50 -13.13
N VAL A 318 -1.25 4.25 -11.84
CA VAL A 318 -1.26 2.91 -11.25
C VAL A 318 -2.44 2.79 -10.29
N THR A 319 -3.25 1.75 -10.47
CA THR A 319 -4.35 1.42 -9.56
C THR A 319 -4.01 0.14 -8.81
N GLY A 320 -3.85 0.25 -7.49
CA GLY A 320 -3.55 -0.91 -6.69
C GLY A 320 -3.27 -0.60 -5.23
N GLU A 321 -2.47 -1.42 -4.57
CA GLU A 321 -2.28 -1.38 -3.13
C GLU A 321 -1.06 -0.56 -2.72
N MET A 322 -1.23 0.26 -1.68
CA MET A 322 -0.11 0.87 -0.98
C MET A 322 0.45 -0.04 0.12
N PHE A 323 1.75 0.02 0.36
CA PHE A 323 2.41 -0.54 1.54
C PHE A 323 3.71 0.23 1.83
N SER A 324 4.15 0.24 3.09
CA SER A 324 5.28 1.09 3.53
C SER A 324 6.31 0.36 4.38
N GLY A 325 7.54 0.89 4.41
CA GLY A 325 8.61 0.45 5.30
C GLY A 325 9.58 -0.56 4.70
N ALA A 326 10.33 -1.24 5.56
CA ALA A 326 11.34 -2.24 5.17
C ALA A 326 10.68 -3.57 4.81
N VAL A 327 10.11 -3.62 3.62
CA VAL A 327 9.31 -4.74 3.12
C VAL A 327 10.22 -5.88 2.64
N SER A 328 9.86 -7.13 2.95
CA SER A 328 10.62 -8.29 2.49
C SER A 328 10.46 -8.51 0.99
N GLU A 329 11.50 -9.09 0.36
CA GLU A 329 11.47 -9.48 -1.07
C GLU A 329 10.26 -10.38 -1.38
N GLU A 330 9.89 -11.28 -0.47
CA GLU A 330 8.75 -12.17 -0.63
C GLU A 330 7.41 -11.43 -0.70
N ASN A 331 7.21 -10.38 0.09
CA ASN A 331 5.98 -9.59 0.04
C ASN A 331 5.87 -8.82 -1.28
N PHE A 332 6.98 -8.24 -1.77
CA PHE A 332 7.01 -7.65 -3.10
C PHE A 332 6.64 -8.65 -4.18
N VAL A 333 7.28 -9.82 -4.19
CA VAL A 333 7.00 -10.90 -5.15
C VAL A 333 5.52 -11.27 -5.09
N ARG A 334 4.98 -11.53 -3.89
CA ARG A 334 3.58 -11.91 -3.72
C ARG A 334 2.60 -10.89 -4.33
N LYS A 335 2.80 -9.60 -4.06
CA LYS A 335 1.94 -8.54 -4.60
C LYS A 335 2.14 -8.34 -6.11
N ILE A 336 3.38 -8.40 -6.60
CA ILE A 336 3.65 -8.30 -8.03
C ILE A 336 2.96 -9.44 -8.79
N GLU A 337 3.14 -10.68 -8.35
CA GLU A 337 2.57 -11.87 -9.00
C GLU A 337 1.03 -11.84 -8.97
N SER A 338 0.42 -11.32 -7.90
CA SER A 338 -1.05 -11.17 -7.86
C SER A 338 -1.56 -10.18 -8.92
N TYR A 339 -0.88 -9.06 -9.12
CA TYR A 339 -1.26 -8.10 -10.15
C TYR A 339 -0.95 -8.57 -11.56
N ILE A 340 0.12 -9.35 -11.76
CA ILE A 340 0.39 -10.01 -13.04
C ILE A 340 -0.77 -10.93 -13.40
N ALA A 341 -1.20 -11.80 -12.47
CA ALA A 341 -2.31 -12.72 -12.69
C ALA A 341 -3.62 -12.00 -13.06
N ILE A 342 -3.93 -10.89 -12.39
CA ILE A 342 -5.10 -10.04 -12.70
C ILE A 342 -5.01 -9.49 -14.13
N THR A 343 -3.84 -8.96 -14.52
CA THR A 343 -3.67 -8.39 -15.86
C THR A 343 -3.68 -9.43 -16.98
N GLU A 344 -3.27 -10.67 -16.68
CA GLU A 344 -3.27 -11.79 -17.64
C GLU A 344 -4.67 -12.44 -17.76
N SER A 345 -5.52 -12.41 -16.73
CA SER A 345 -6.90 -12.94 -16.79
C SER A 345 -7.88 -12.04 -17.54
N GLY A 346 -7.55 -10.77 -17.75
CA GLY A 346 -8.41 -9.79 -18.41
C GLY A 346 -9.60 -9.32 -17.57
N GLU A 347 -9.68 -9.72 -16.30
CA GLU A 347 -10.67 -9.23 -15.36
C GLU A 347 -10.25 -7.85 -14.85
N ALA A 348 -11.04 -6.81 -15.18
CA ALA A 348 -10.87 -5.51 -14.54
C ALA A 348 -11.08 -5.67 -13.01
N PRO A 349 -10.36 -4.90 -12.16
CA PRO A 349 -10.72 -4.81 -10.74
C PRO A 349 -12.19 -4.36 -10.66
N SER A 350 -13.06 -5.25 -10.21
CA SER A 350 -14.49 -5.20 -10.54
C SER A 350 -15.18 -4.03 -9.84
N SER A 351 -15.36 -2.91 -10.51
CA SER A 351 -16.26 -1.80 -10.09
C SER A 351 -17.75 -2.14 -10.23
N ALA A 352 -18.12 -3.42 -10.31
CA ALA A 352 -19.52 -3.82 -10.45
C ALA A 352 -20.26 -3.63 -9.12
N SER A 353 -21.16 -2.64 -9.11
CA SER A 353 -22.24 -2.56 -8.14
C SER A 353 -22.91 -3.94 -8.02
N ALA A 354 -23.06 -4.40 -6.78
CA ALA A 354 -23.67 -5.67 -6.44
C ALA A 354 -25.17 -5.69 -6.76
N ASP A 355 -25.53 -5.77 -8.03
CA ASP A 355 -26.87 -6.18 -8.43
C ASP A 355 -26.94 -7.71 -8.38
N LEU A 356 -27.61 -8.19 -7.32
CA LEU A 356 -27.93 -9.59 -7.13
C LEU A 356 -28.67 -10.14 -8.37
N PRO A 357 -28.27 -11.30 -8.92
CA PRO A 357 -29.04 -11.94 -9.98
C PRO A 357 -30.45 -12.30 -9.47
N ALA A 358 -31.46 -12.03 -10.31
CA ALA A 358 -32.88 -12.17 -10.01
C ALA A 358 -33.33 -13.61 -9.61
N THR A 359 -32.44 -14.58 -9.71
CA THR A 359 -32.70 -15.99 -9.35
C THR A 359 -32.60 -16.28 -7.85
N ALA A 360 -32.16 -15.32 -7.02
CA ALA A 360 -32.07 -15.48 -5.56
C ALA A 360 -33.36 -15.12 -4.79
N ARG A 361 -34.47 -14.81 -5.48
CA ARG A 361 -35.81 -14.65 -4.86
C ARG A 361 -36.69 -15.87 -5.15
N LYS A 362 -36.45 -16.99 -4.46
CA LYS A 362 -37.47 -18.03 -4.24
C LYS A 362 -37.31 -18.66 -2.87
#